data_AF-A0A939NBS6-F1
#
_entry.id   AF-A0A939NBS6-F1
#
_cell.length_a   1.000
_cell.length_b   1.000
_cell.length_c   1.000
_cell.angle_alpha   90.00
_cell.angle_beta   90.00
_cell.angle_gamma   90.00
#
_symmetry.space_group_name_H-M   'P 1'
#
loop_
_entity.id
_entity.type
_entity.pdbx_description
1 polymer ?
#
loop_
_entity_poly.entity_id
_entity_poly.type
_entity_poly.pdbx_seq_one_letter_code
_entity_poly.pdbx_strand_id
1 'polypeptide(L)'
;MLGNNPAVTMQAYFKNYNQARRNGARLVVIDPRYSETAKADEWISIIPGTDTALALGMIKIIIEENRIDENFLRTHTGAVYLVDANQKS
;
A
#
# COMPACT_ATOMS: atom_id res chain seq x y z
N MET A 1 5.68 -3.30 0.64
CA MET A 1 5.19 -4.47 1.37
C MET A 1 4.54 -3.99 2.65
N LEU A 2 3.33 -4.45 2.96
CA LEU A 2 2.55 -4.01 4.12
C LEU A 2 2.27 -5.23 4.99
N GLY A 3 2.66 -5.20 6.27
CA GLY A 3 2.28 -6.19 7.29
C GLY A 3 2.76 -7.64 7.09
N ASN A 4 3.58 -7.91 6.07
CA ASN A 4 4.04 -9.27 5.72
C ASN A 4 5.57 -9.34 5.71
N ASN A 5 6.12 -10.53 6.02
CA ASN A 5 7.57 -10.82 6.00
C ASN A 5 7.96 -11.91 4.97
N PRO A 6 7.92 -11.64 3.65
CA PRO A 6 8.26 -12.61 2.61
C PRO A 6 9.69 -13.14 2.67
N ALA A 7 10.63 -12.39 3.26
CA ALA A 7 12.00 -12.85 3.47
C ALA A 7 12.07 -14.11 4.35
N VAL A 8 11.08 -14.34 5.20
CA VAL A 8 10.98 -15.54 6.06
C VAL A 8 9.87 -16.48 5.59
N THR A 9 8.68 -15.95 5.29
CA THR A 9 7.49 -16.78 5.02
C THR A 9 7.35 -17.20 3.56
N MET A 10 8.06 -16.55 2.64
CA MET A 10 7.95 -16.75 1.18
C MET A 10 9.32 -16.68 0.51
N GLN A 11 10.34 -17.32 1.10
CA GLN A 11 11.74 -17.24 0.69
C GLN A 11 11.98 -17.50 -0.81
N ALA A 12 11.24 -18.45 -1.39
CA ALA A 12 11.31 -18.75 -2.83
C ALA A 12 10.92 -17.54 -3.70
N TYR A 13 9.88 -16.79 -3.29
CA TYR A 13 9.40 -15.59 -3.97
C TYR A 13 10.21 -14.35 -3.61
N PHE A 14 10.89 -14.33 -2.44
CA PHE A 14 11.72 -13.19 -2.02
C PHE A 14 12.82 -12.85 -3.04
N LYS A 15 13.31 -13.86 -3.76
CA LYS A 15 14.27 -13.69 -4.86
C LYS A 15 13.77 -12.74 -5.95
N ASN A 16 12.47 -12.77 -6.27
CA ASN A 16 11.88 -11.92 -7.31
C ASN A 16 11.88 -10.45 -6.90
N TYR A 17 11.63 -10.15 -5.62
CA TYR A 17 11.70 -8.78 -5.11
C TYR A 17 13.14 -8.24 -5.15
N ASN A 18 14.13 -9.08 -4.80
CA ASN A 18 15.53 -8.70 -4.92
C ASN A 18 15.95 -8.50 -6.39
N GLN A 19 15.45 -9.32 -7.32
CA GLN A 19 15.71 -9.14 -8.75
C GLN A 19 15.07 -7.84 -9.26
N ALA A 20 13.84 -7.54 -8.87
CA ALA A 20 13.18 -6.28 -9.21
C ALA A 20 13.98 -5.07 -8.70
N ARG A 21 14.51 -5.14 -7.47
CA ARG A 21 15.41 -4.10 -6.92
C ARG A 21 16.67 -3.93 -7.75
N ARG A 22 17.34 -5.03 -8.13
CA ARG A 22 18.50 -4.99 -9.03
C ARG A 22 18.18 -4.41 -10.40
N ASN A 23 16.94 -4.57 -10.86
CA ASN A 23 16.44 -4.00 -12.11
C ASN A 23 15.96 -2.54 -11.96
N GLY A 24 16.18 -1.90 -10.80
CA GLY A 24 15.87 -0.49 -10.56
C GLY A 24 14.54 -0.22 -9.87
N ALA A 25 13.76 -1.25 -9.50
CA ALA A 25 12.55 -1.04 -8.70
C ALA A 25 12.90 -0.65 -7.27
N ARG A 26 12.09 0.21 -6.65
CA ARG A 26 12.24 0.58 -5.24
C ARG A 26 11.37 -0.31 -4.34
N LEU A 27 11.95 -0.91 -3.31
CA LEU A 27 11.23 -1.68 -2.30
C LEU A 27 11.03 -0.84 -1.04
N VAL A 28 9.78 -0.52 -0.73
CA VAL A 28 9.35 0.12 0.52
C VAL A 28 8.64 -0.91 1.40
N VAL A 29 8.97 -0.97 2.69
CA VAL A 29 8.40 -1.91 3.66
C VAL A 29 7.74 -1.15 4.79
N ILE A 30 6.47 -1.42 5.06
CA ILE A 30 5.69 -0.87 6.15
C ILE A 30 5.45 -2.02 7.14
N ASP A 31 6.09 -1.95 8.30
CA ASP A 31 6.07 -2.99 9.32
C ASP A 31 6.35 -2.34 10.69
N PRO A 32 5.52 -2.59 11.74
CA PRO A 32 5.80 -2.10 13.10
C PRO A 32 7.11 -2.65 13.68
N ARG A 33 7.64 -3.76 13.14
CA ARG A 33 8.89 -4.38 13.57
C ARG A 33 9.92 -4.27 12.45
N TYR A 34 11.18 -4.14 12.83
CA TYR A 34 12.29 -4.29 11.88
C TYR A 34 12.51 -5.76 11.54
N SER A 35 11.61 -6.32 10.73
CA SER A 35 11.67 -7.71 10.26
C SER A 35 12.77 -7.92 9.22
N GLU A 36 13.06 -9.17 8.86
CA GLU A 36 14.08 -9.52 7.86
C GLU A 36 13.79 -8.89 6.49
N THR A 37 12.50 -8.72 6.18
CA THR A 37 12.04 -8.00 4.98
C THR A 37 12.31 -6.50 5.05
N ALA A 38 12.38 -5.89 6.24
CA ALA A 38 12.64 -4.46 6.43
C ALA A 38 14.03 -4.00 5.96
N LYS A 39 14.92 -4.92 5.56
CA LYS A 39 16.17 -4.65 4.82
C LYS A 39 15.89 -4.23 3.35
N ALA A 40 15.04 -3.22 3.21
CA ALA A 40 14.56 -2.69 1.95
C ALA A 40 15.23 -1.34 1.61
N ASP A 41 14.78 -0.66 0.57
CA ASP A 41 15.27 0.69 0.24
C ASP A 41 14.70 1.74 1.20
N GLU A 42 13.51 1.47 1.75
CA GLU A 42 12.89 2.28 2.80
C GLU A 42 12.08 1.38 3.73
N TRP A 43 12.14 1.68 5.03
CA TRP A 43 11.32 1.04 6.05
C TRP A 43 10.54 2.10 6.83
N ILE A 44 9.23 1.92 6.91
CA ILE A 44 8.30 2.79 7.62
C ILE A 44 7.75 2.01 8.81
N SER A 45 8.16 2.42 10.01
CA SER A 45 7.64 1.88 11.26
C SER A 45 6.29 2.50 11.56
N ILE A 46 5.25 1.67 11.64
CA ILE A 46 3.88 2.11 12.00
C ILE A 46 3.48 1.60 13.38
N ILE A 47 2.40 2.16 13.93
CA ILE A 47 1.78 1.62 15.14
C ILE A 47 1.00 0.35 14.73
N PRO A 48 1.10 -0.77 15.48
CA PRO A 48 0.33 -1.96 15.17
C PRO A 48 -1.18 -1.68 15.05
N GLY A 49 -1.80 -2.11 13.95
CA GLY A 49 -3.23 -1.92 13.70
C GLY A 49 -3.60 -0.57 13.09
N THR A 50 -2.64 0.30 12.77
CA THR A 50 -2.91 1.60 12.12
C THR A 50 -2.67 1.60 10.61
N ASP A 51 -2.55 0.43 9.98
CA ASP A 51 -2.36 0.30 8.53
C ASP A 51 -3.47 1.00 7.73
N THR A 52 -4.72 0.88 8.17
CA THR A 52 -5.87 1.56 7.56
C THR A 52 -5.73 3.08 7.61
N ALA A 53 -5.27 3.63 8.75
CA ALA A 53 -5.07 5.07 8.89
C ALA A 53 -3.97 5.58 7.96
N LEU A 54 -2.87 4.81 7.80
CA LEU A 54 -1.82 5.11 6.84
C LEU A 54 -2.36 5.09 5.40
N ALA A 55 -3.10 4.03 5.02
CA ALA A 55 -3.66 3.91 3.69
C ALA A 55 -4.62 5.07 3.35
N LEU A 56 -5.49 5.44 4.30
CA LEU A 56 -6.39 6.59 4.14
C LEU A 56 -5.63 7.91 4.02
N GLY A 57 -4.56 8.10 4.80
CA GLY A 57 -3.69 9.26 4.69
C GLY A 57 -3.02 9.36 3.32
N MET A 58 -2.51 8.25 2.78
CA MET A 58 -1.95 8.20 1.43
C MET A 58 -2.99 8.53 0.36
N ILE A 59 -4.19 7.95 0.46
CA ILE A 59 -5.30 8.22 -0.47
C ILE A 59 -5.66 9.71 -0.45
N LYS A 60 -5.74 10.33 0.73
CA LYS A 60 -6.01 11.77 0.88
C LYS A 60 -5.00 12.60 0.08
N ILE A 61 -3.70 12.36 0.24
CA ILE A 61 -2.64 13.10 -0.48
C ILE A 61 -2.73 12.86 -1.99
N ILE A 62 -2.95 11.62 -2.43
CA ILE A 62 -3.09 11.28 -3.87
C ILE A 62 -4.25 12.05 -4.50
N ILE A 63 -5.38 12.18 -3.80
CA ILE A 63 -6.54 12.95 -4.26
C ILE A 63 -6.22 14.45 -4.26
N GLU A 64 -5.67 14.99 -3.18
CA GLU A 64 -5.33 16.41 -3.04
C GLU A 64 -4.31 16.87 -4.09
N GLU A 65 -3.39 15.99 -4.50
CA GLU A 65 -2.39 16.26 -5.54
C GLU A 65 -2.86 15.95 -6.97
N ASN A 66 -4.13 15.57 -7.17
CA ASN A 66 -4.69 15.16 -8.46
C ASN A 66 -3.87 14.06 -9.15
N ARG A 67 -3.48 13.03 -8.39
CA ARG A 67 -2.69 11.88 -8.87
C ARG A 67 -3.53 10.62 -9.13
N ILE A 68 -4.85 10.77 -9.12
CA ILE A 68 -5.79 9.67 -9.39
C ILE A 68 -5.94 9.42 -10.89
N ASP A 69 -6.16 8.15 -11.25
CA ASP A 69 -6.63 7.79 -12.59
C ASP A 69 -8.17 7.82 -12.60
N GLU A 70 -8.74 8.95 -13.04
CA GLU A 70 -10.19 9.12 -13.08
C GLU A 70 -10.89 8.10 -13.99
N ASN A 71 -10.30 7.76 -15.14
CA ASN A 71 -10.93 6.81 -16.07
C ASN A 71 -10.98 5.42 -15.45
N PHE A 72 -9.90 4.98 -14.81
CA PHE A 72 -9.90 3.72 -14.10
C PHE A 72 -10.98 3.69 -13.02
N LEU A 73 -11.07 4.75 -12.19
CA LEU A 73 -12.07 4.85 -11.12
C LEU A 73 -13.50 4.82 -11.66
N ARG A 74 -13.81 5.55 -12.73
CA ARG A 74 -15.15 5.59 -13.34
C ARG A 74 -15.57 4.24 -13.93
N THR A 75 -14.64 3.50 -14.52
CA THR A 75 -14.94 2.25 -15.24
C THR A 75 -14.93 1.01 -14.34
N HIS A 76 -14.10 0.99 -13.30
CA HIS A 76 -13.83 -0.22 -12.52
C HIS A 76 -14.24 -0.13 -11.05
N THR A 77 -14.82 0.98 -10.60
CA THR A 77 -15.23 1.18 -9.19
C THR A 77 -16.61 1.82 -9.07
N GLY A 78 -17.18 1.81 -7.86
CA GLY A 78 -18.44 2.51 -7.55
C GLY A 78 -18.28 4.00 -7.27
N ALA A 79 -17.13 4.62 -7.58
CA ALA A 79 -16.86 6.03 -7.24
C ALA A 79 -17.84 7.04 -7.85
N VAL A 80 -18.54 6.67 -8.92
CA VAL A 80 -19.55 7.52 -9.60
C VAL A 80 -20.98 7.26 -9.16
N TYR A 81 -21.21 6.30 -8.25
CA TYR A 81 -22.55 5.97 -7.80
C TYR A 81 -23.08 7.06 -6.89
N LEU A 82 -24.31 7.51 -7.17
CA LEU A 82 -25.02 8.43 -6.30
C LEU A 82 -25.46 7.67 -5.05
N VAL A 83 -25.18 8.24 -3.88
CA VAL A 83 -25.59 7.70 -2.59
C VAL A 83 -26.61 8.67 -1.98
N ASP A 84 -27.75 8.14 -1.54
CA ASP A 84 -28.75 8.96 -0.85
C ASP A 84 -28.23 9.37 0.53
N ALA A 85 -28.05 10.67 0.72
CA ALA A 85 -27.58 11.24 1.98
C ALA A 85 -28.57 11.04 3.14
N ASN A 86 -29.83 10.68 2.87
CA ASN A 86 -30.89 10.53 3.87
C ASN A 86 -31.16 9.07 4.28
N GLN A 87 -30.41 8.11 3.73
CA GLN A 87 -30.59 6.70 4.07
C GLN A 87 -30.06 6.44 5.50
N LYS A 88 -30.97 6.29 6.48
CA LYS A 88 -30.63 5.87 7.85
C LYS A 88 -30.56 4.34 7.91
N SER A 89 -29.49 3.82 8.55
CA SER A 89 -29.31 2.39 8.86
C SER A 89 -30.37 1.85 9.82
#